data_AF-A0A7C9I7S7-F1
#
_entry.id   AF-A0A7C9I7S7-F1
#
_cell.length_a   1.000
_cell.length_b   1.000
_cell.length_c   1.000
_cell.angle_alpha   90.00
_cell.angle_beta   90.00
_cell.angle_gamma   90.00
#
_symmetry.space_group_name_H-M   'P 1'
#
loop_
_entity.id
_entity.type
_entity.pdbx_description
1 polymer ?
#
loop_
_entity_poly.entity_id
_entity_poly.type
_entity_poly.pdbx_seq_one_letter_code
_entity_poly.pdbx_strand_id
1 'polypeptide(L)'
;MSRSQAESLLDRDGQPVTHLGFGTPGPAPYVAYITLREVCEARGLSVYQVAMSGYAQGTVDPGTVYRLARGDTSRIDLTTLATVAGIVHTLTGRPVDVSELLALEVEAEKG
;
A
#
# COMPACT_ATOMS: atom_id res chain seq x y z
N MET A 1 26.43 21.79 -13.48
CA MET A 1 25.37 20.79 -13.20
C MET A 1 24.31 21.48 -12.35
N SER A 2 23.15 21.74 -12.96
CA SER A 2 22.19 22.77 -12.52
C SER A 2 21.19 22.23 -11.50
N ARG A 3 21.15 22.88 -10.33
CA ARG A 3 20.26 22.61 -9.19
C ARG A 3 19.00 23.48 -9.28
N SER A 4 18.38 23.53 -10.47
CA SER A 4 17.47 24.64 -10.87
C SER A 4 16.00 24.24 -11.12
N GLN A 5 15.46 23.21 -10.47
CA GLN A 5 14.04 22.84 -10.64
C GLN A 5 13.35 22.37 -9.34
N ALA A 6 13.71 22.94 -8.19
CA ALA A 6 13.03 22.63 -6.91
C ALA A 6 12.40 23.85 -6.23
N GLU A 7 12.26 24.98 -6.94
CA GLU A 7 11.67 26.20 -6.38
C GLU A 7 10.39 26.54 -7.15
N SER A 8 9.26 26.03 -6.67
CA SER A 8 7.95 26.70 -6.68
C SER A 8 6.86 25.71 -6.27
N LEU A 9 6.85 25.33 -4.98
CA LEU A 9 5.71 24.66 -4.34
C LEU A 9 5.20 25.48 -3.15
N LEU A 10 5.46 26.79 -3.14
CA LEU A 10 4.93 27.70 -2.14
C LEU A 10 3.95 28.69 -2.80
N ASP A 11 2.82 28.95 -2.14
CA ASP A 11 1.88 29.98 -2.56
C ASP A 11 2.41 31.39 -2.24
N ARG A 12 1.57 32.41 -2.46
CA ARG A 12 1.95 33.81 -2.23
C ARG A 12 2.25 34.13 -0.76
N ASP A 13 1.78 33.30 0.16
CA ASP A 13 1.97 33.44 1.61
C ASP A 13 3.09 32.52 2.14
N GLY A 14 3.81 31.82 1.24
CA GLY A 14 4.92 30.94 1.58
C GLY A 14 4.49 29.58 2.13
N GLN A 15 3.24 29.18 1.94
CA GLN A 15 2.71 27.88 2.37
C GLN A 15 2.78 26.84 1.25
N PRO A 16 2.94 25.54 1.56
CA PRO A 16 2.91 24.49 0.56
C PRO A 16 1.63 24.59 -0.30
N VAL A 17 1.77 24.62 -1.62
CA VAL A 17 0.61 24.72 -2.52
C VAL A 17 -0.21 23.45 -2.40
N THR A 18 -1.26 23.50 -1.58
CA THR A 18 -2.27 22.46 -1.40
C THR A 18 -3.39 22.58 -2.43
N HIS A 19 -3.17 23.24 -3.58
CA HIS A 19 -4.20 23.39 -4.62
C HIS A 19 -3.59 23.24 -6.01
N LEU A 20 -3.96 22.18 -6.73
CA LEU A 20 -3.48 21.90 -8.10
C LEU A 20 -4.17 22.76 -9.19
N GLY A 21 -4.89 23.82 -8.80
CA GLY A 21 -5.69 24.68 -9.68
C GLY A 21 -7.20 24.62 -9.39
N PHE A 22 -7.90 25.71 -9.71
CA PHE A 22 -9.36 25.90 -9.55
C PHE A 22 -9.94 25.44 -8.19
N GLY A 23 -9.33 25.86 -7.07
CA GLY A 23 -9.89 25.60 -5.74
C GLY A 23 -10.05 24.11 -5.38
N THR A 24 -9.45 23.21 -6.17
CA THR A 24 -9.43 21.78 -5.87
C THR A 24 -8.47 21.60 -4.70
N PRO A 25 -8.92 21.15 -3.52
CA PRO A 25 -7.99 20.71 -2.48
C PRO A 25 -7.05 19.69 -3.13
N GLY A 26 -5.77 20.02 -3.14
CA GLY A 26 -4.69 19.10 -3.41
C GLY A 26 -4.85 17.92 -2.46
N PRO A 27 -4.46 16.71 -2.90
CA PRO A 27 -4.64 15.54 -2.08
C PRO A 27 -3.96 15.79 -0.73
N ALA A 28 -4.71 15.68 0.36
CA ALA A 28 -4.12 15.60 1.68
C ALA A 28 -2.99 14.56 1.62
N PRO A 29 -1.83 14.80 2.23
CA PRO A 29 -0.78 13.79 2.23
C PRO A 29 -1.35 12.51 2.86
N TYR A 30 -1.28 11.39 2.14
CA TYR A 30 -1.72 10.09 2.64
C TYR A 30 -0.52 9.17 2.75
N VAL A 31 -0.49 8.38 3.81
CA VAL A 31 0.44 7.26 3.95
C VAL A 31 -0.33 5.97 3.71
N ALA A 32 0.19 5.13 2.82
CA ALA A 32 -0.35 3.81 2.57
C ALA A 32 0.33 2.75 3.46
N TYR A 33 -0.47 1.88 4.06
CA TYR A 33 -0.05 0.76 4.89
C TYR A 33 -0.59 -0.55 4.35
N ILE A 34 0.10 -1.65 4.63
CA ILE A 34 -0.33 -2.99 4.21
C ILE A 34 -1.10 -3.65 5.33
N THR A 35 -2.24 -4.24 4.98
CA THR A 35 -3.19 -4.85 5.91
C THR A 35 -3.38 -6.35 5.67
N LEU A 36 -2.34 -7.04 5.14
CA LEU A 36 -2.45 -8.45 4.77
C LEU A 36 -2.87 -9.35 5.95
N ARG A 37 -2.37 -9.06 7.15
CA ARG A 37 -2.72 -9.83 8.35
C ARG A 37 -4.20 -9.71 8.65
N GLU A 38 -4.71 -8.49 8.68
CA GLU A 38 -6.10 -8.16 8.96
C GLU A 38 -7.02 -8.78 7.92
N VAL A 39 -6.64 -8.73 6.64
CA VAL A 39 -7.39 -9.37 5.55
C VAL A 39 -7.41 -10.89 5.72
N CYS A 40 -6.30 -11.52 6.09
CA CYS A 40 -6.28 -12.96 6.34
C CYS A 40 -7.19 -13.33 7.51
N GLU A 41 -7.08 -12.61 8.63
CA GLU A 41 -7.90 -12.84 9.83
C GLU A 41 -9.40 -12.67 9.55
N ALA A 42 -9.79 -11.60 8.85
CA ALA A 42 -11.18 -11.34 8.46
C ALA A 42 -11.74 -12.40 7.50
N ARG A 43 -10.87 -13.12 6.79
CA ARG A 43 -11.23 -14.20 5.86
C ARG A 43 -11.04 -15.60 6.46
N GLY A 44 -10.68 -15.71 7.74
CA GLY A 44 -10.48 -16.99 8.43
C GLY A 44 -9.23 -17.75 7.99
N LEU A 45 -8.23 -17.05 7.47
CA LEU A 45 -6.94 -17.61 7.05
C LEU A 45 -5.82 -17.20 7.99
N SER A 46 -4.83 -18.09 8.11
CA SER A 46 -3.52 -17.73 8.62
C SER A 46 -2.61 -17.20 7.51
N VAL A 47 -1.74 -16.25 7.86
CA VAL A 47 -0.67 -15.78 6.95
C VAL A 47 0.22 -16.92 6.47
N TYR A 48 0.42 -17.94 7.31
CA TYR A 48 1.15 -19.16 6.96
C TYR A 48 0.51 -19.90 5.77
N GLN A 49 -0.81 -20.07 5.75
CA GLN A 49 -1.50 -20.73 4.63
C GLN A 49 -1.29 -19.99 3.31
N VAL A 50 -1.34 -18.65 3.33
CA VAL A 50 -1.07 -17.81 2.16
C VAL A 50 0.38 -17.99 1.69
N ALA A 51 1.33 -17.91 2.64
CA ALA A 51 2.76 -18.06 2.35
C ALA A 51 3.08 -19.42 1.71
N MET A 52 2.55 -20.50 2.29
CA MET A 52 2.82 -21.85 1.79
C MET A 52 2.10 -22.14 0.48
N SER A 53 0.89 -21.61 0.27
CA SER A 53 0.19 -21.73 -1.01
C SER A 53 0.97 -21.05 -2.14
N GLY A 54 1.47 -19.83 -1.91
CA GLY A 54 2.31 -19.13 -2.88
C GLY A 54 3.62 -19.84 -3.17
N TYR A 55 4.30 -20.31 -2.12
CA TYR A 55 5.55 -21.04 -2.25
C TYR A 55 5.39 -22.35 -3.02
N ALA A 56 4.34 -23.13 -2.74
CA ALA A 56 4.05 -24.38 -3.44
C ALA A 56 3.75 -24.16 -4.94
N GLN A 57 3.26 -22.98 -5.32
CA GLN A 57 3.00 -22.59 -6.71
C GLN A 57 4.20 -21.90 -7.36
N GLY A 58 5.28 -21.63 -6.61
CA GLY A 58 6.46 -20.91 -7.09
C GLY A 58 6.19 -19.43 -7.43
N THR A 59 5.15 -18.83 -6.85
CA THR A 59 4.71 -17.46 -7.21
C THR A 59 5.24 -16.39 -6.25
N VAL A 60 5.45 -16.72 -4.98
CA VAL A 60 5.98 -15.79 -3.99
C VAL A 60 6.75 -16.51 -2.89
N ASP A 61 7.83 -15.89 -2.41
CA ASP A 61 8.61 -16.37 -1.28
C ASP A 61 7.88 -16.13 0.06
N PRO A 62 7.89 -17.10 1.00
CA PRO A 62 7.24 -16.94 2.31
C PRO A 62 7.71 -15.71 3.09
N GLY A 63 9.00 -15.37 3.03
CA GLY A 63 9.57 -14.20 3.70
C GLY A 63 8.96 -12.89 3.18
N THR A 64 8.61 -12.83 1.90
CA THR A 64 7.88 -11.69 1.33
C THR A 64 6.48 -11.59 1.93
N VAL A 65 5.74 -12.69 1.99
CA VAL A 65 4.39 -12.71 2.61
C VAL A 65 4.44 -12.29 4.08
N TYR A 66 5.43 -12.77 4.84
CA TYR A 66 5.59 -12.37 6.25
C TYR A 66 6.00 -10.91 6.44
N ARG A 67 6.79 -10.32 5.53
CA ARG A 67 7.08 -8.88 5.56
C ARG A 67 5.83 -8.06 5.31
N LEU A 68 5.03 -8.43 4.31
CA LEU A 68 3.74 -7.79 4.03
C LEU A 68 2.80 -7.86 5.23
N ALA A 69 2.69 -9.02 5.88
CA ALA A 69 1.86 -9.19 7.08
C ALA A 69 2.38 -8.47 8.34
N ARG A 70 3.57 -7.87 8.29
CA ARG A 70 4.12 -6.98 9.33
C ARG A 70 3.99 -5.50 8.96
N GLY A 71 3.45 -5.18 7.79
CA GLY A 71 3.34 -3.81 7.32
C GLY A 71 4.63 -3.22 6.74
N ASP A 72 5.64 -4.03 6.39
CA ASP A 72 6.88 -3.51 5.80
C ASP A 72 6.65 -3.05 4.36
N THR A 73 6.61 -1.73 4.15
CA THR A 73 6.33 -1.07 2.87
C THR A 73 7.57 -0.66 2.07
N SER A 74 8.78 -1.00 2.54
CA SER A 74 10.03 -0.46 1.99
C SER A 74 10.28 -0.79 0.50
N ARG A 75 9.70 -1.89 -0.01
CA ARG A 75 9.82 -2.34 -1.42
C ARG A 75 8.62 -3.18 -1.87
N ILE A 76 7.44 -2.61 -1.85
CA ILE A 76 6.25 -3.31 -2.32
C ILE A 76 5.93 -2.87 -3.74
N ASP A 77 6.00 -3.82 -4.67
CA ASP A 77 5.47 -3.64 -6.01
C ASP A 77 4.02 -4.16 -6.09
N LEU A 78 3.22 -3.56 -6.97
CA LEU A 78 1.81 -3.91 -7.15
C LEU A 78 1.61 -5.34 -7.69
N THR A 79 2.60 -5.91 -8.39
CA THR A 79 2.52 -7.28 -8.93
C THR A 79 2.60 -8.31 -7.81
N THR A 80 3.47 -8.09 -6.82
CA THR A 80 3.55 -8.89 -5.60
C THR A 80 2.24 -8.82 -4.82
N LEU A 81 1.63 -7.64 -4.69
CA LEU A 81 0.33 -7.50 -4.03
C LEU A 81 -0.79 -8.21 -4.79
N ALA A 82 -0.83 -8.08 -6.13
CA ALA A 82 -1.80 -8.78 -6.96
C ALA A 82 -1.65 -10.30 -6.85
N THR A 83 -0.41 -10.79 -6.77
CA THR A 83 -0.12 -12.22 -6.57
C THR A 83 -0.66 -12.70 -5.22
N VAL A 84 -0.40 -11.96 -4.14
CA VAL A 84 -0.90 -12.30 -2.81
C VAL A 84 -2.43 -12.22 -2.74
N ALA A 85 -3.04 -11.19 -3.32
CA ALA A 85 -4.50 -11.06 -3.42
C ALA A 85 -5.10 -12.27 -4.16
N GLY A 86 -4.49 -12.71 -5.26
CA GLY A 86 -4.89 -13.90 -6.01
C GLY A 86 -4.80 -15.21 -5.20
N ILE A 87 -3.77 -15.35 -4.35
CA ILE A 87 -3.64 -16.49 -3.45
C ILE A 87 -4.78 -16.47 -2.40
N VAL A 88 -5.02 -15.33 -1.75
CA VAL A 88 -6.12 -15.19 -0.78
C VAL A 88 -7.47 -15.45 -1.44
N HIS A 89 -7.67 -14.94 -2.66
CA HIS A 89 -8.86 -15.21 -3.46
C HIS A 89 -9.07 -16.72 -3.67
N THR A 90 -8.02 -17.41 -4.10
CA THR A 90 -8.05 -18.86 -4.37
C THR A 90 -8.36 -19.66 -3.11
N LEU A 91 -7.70 -19.33 -1.99
CA LEU A 91 -7.87 -20.05 -0.73
C LEU A 91 -9.25 -19.82 -0.09
N THR A 92 -9.86 -18.65 -0.30
CA THR A 92 -11.14 -18.28 0.30
C THR A 92 -12.35 -18.52 -0.62
N GLY A 93 -12.12 -18.69 -1.92
CA GLY A 93 -13.17 -18.71 -2.94
C GLY A 93 -13.89 -17.37 -3.11
N ARG A 94 -13.41 -16.29 -2.50
CA ARG A 94 -14.04 -14.96 -2.50
C ARG A 94 -13.11 -13.96 -3.17
N PRO A 95 -13.58 -13.07 -4.07
CA PRO A 95 -12.74 -12.03 -4.67
C PRO A 95 -11.96 -11.22 -3.62
N VAL A 96 -10.71 -10.90 -3.95
CA VAL A 96 -9.82 -10.02 -3.18
C VAL A 96 -9.10 -9.10 -4.15
N ASP A 97 -9.29 -7.80 -3.99
CA ASP A 97 -8.57 -6.78 -4.76
C ASP A 97 -7.28 -6.34 -4.05
N VAL A 98 -6.31 -5.80 -4.79
CA VAL A 98 -5.09 -5.19 -4.22
C VAL A 98 -5.43 -4.07 -3.25
N SER A 99 -6.47 -3.29 -3.53
CA SER A 99 -6.95 -2.22 -2.66
C SER A 99 -7.41 -2.71 -1.29
N GLU A 100 -7.89 -3.95 -1.16
CA GLU A 100 -8.25 -4.54 0.14
C GLU A 100 -7.02 -4.82 1.01
N LEU A 101 -5.85 -5.01 0.40
CA LEU A 101 -4.56 -5.21 1.10
C LEU A 101 -3.91 -3.89 1.54
N LEU A 102 -4.54 -2.75 1.25
CA LEU A 102 -4.01 -1.43 1.49
C LEU A 102 -4.96 -0.63 2.38
N ALA A 103 -4.40 0.10 3.34
CA ALA A 103 -5.09 1.14 4.09
C ALA A 103 -4.42 2.49 3.83
N LEU A 104 -5.21 3.56 3.81
CA LEU A 104 -4.74 4.93 3.69
C LEU A 104 -4.99 5.65 5.01
N GLU A 105 -3.96 6.30 5.54
CA GLU A 105 -4.08 7.22 6.67
C GLU A 105 -3.75 8.64 6.19
N VAL A 106 -4.56 9.61 6.60
CA VAL A 106 -4.26 11.03 6.35
C VAL A 106 -3.08 11.40 7.24
N GLU A 107 -1.98 11.86 6.65
CA GLU A 107 -0.88 12.45 7.39
C GLU A 107 -1.38 13.77 7.98
N ALA A 108 -1.72 13.76 9.27
CA ALA A 108 -2.11 14.96 9.97
C ALA A 108 -0.92 15.94 9.93
N GLU A 109 -1.12 17.11 9.34
CA GLU A 109 -0.17 18.22 9.44
C GLU A 109 0.13 18.43 10.92
N LYS A 110 1.40 18.20 11.32
CA LYS A 110 1.88 18.67 12.61
C LYS A 110 1.87 20.19 12.51
N GLY A 111 0.81 20.81 13.05
CA GLY A 111 0.71 22.24 13.24
C GLY A 111 1.84 22.80 14.12
#